data_AF-A0A3A6KUF1-F1
#
_entry.id   AF-A0A3A6KUF1-F1
#
_cell.length_a   1.000
_cell.length_b   1.000
_cell.length_c   1.000
_cell.angle_alpha   90.00
_cell.angle_beta   90.00
_cell.angle_gamma   90.00
#
_symmetry.space_group_name_H-M   'P 1'
#
loop_
_entity.id
_entity.type
_entity.pdbx_description
1 polymer ?
#
loop_
_entity_poly.entity_id
_entity_poly.type
_entity_poly.pdbx_seq_one_letter_code
_entity_poly.pdbx_strand_id
1 'polypeptide(L)'
;MAKKKDEKDVLVVRDEKTGEISVVAGLNADGSPKRIPAKAENAQSFLQFDRHGDVLDNFFRNFFRQCREPSRFGFYRVAADQADKLLEVIKDLLKDPDGNKEMLAPHKVDTSGYEKKVQEEQSAEKQEQPEQKQDDEPKKQEEMEQKNEQNQESPQQTQGNRGYQPIDESKINWQKLEEKWGVKRDDLEKSGDLNRMLNYGKSDLVRVSPNFGGEAFELDARLSFKKDGEGNVSLVPHFIRKEQKLDDYKEHKFSDDDRKNLRETGNLGRVVDLVDRETGEIIPSFVSIDRKTNEITDVSASKVRIPERIGKTEITKQEQDMLRAGLPVRDKLIERKDGRKFVTTLQVNVEQRGVEFVPGTGRSPRAVQTQENKEKQAQGTENTANTNKEQRRNTWTNADGSIRPISKWSGVDFTEQQKADYVAGKAVKLENVTDKQGFHATMYIKFNPEKGRPYRYDTNPDNAQKVAPSNESRTQVAVNSEGKTNEATKNLKEPLRKGQTAPKDTAQQQQQEKPQKRNNKGMKM
;
A
#
# COMPACT_ATOMS: atom_id res chain seq x y z
N MET A 1 -27.22 35.10 22.96
CA MET A 1 -25.81 34.68 22.86
C MET A 1 -25.74 33.55 21.84
N ALA A 2 -25.17 33.81 20.66
CA ALA A 2 -25.08 32.82 19.60
C ALA A 2 -24.01 31.78 19.95
N LYS A 3 -24.38 30.50 20.00
CA LYS A 3 -23.42 29.39 20.10
C LYS A 3 -22.65 29.31 18.78
N LYS A 4 -21.37 29.66 18.79
CA LYS A 4 -20.45 29.43 17.66
C LYS A 4 -20.33 27.92 17.43
N LYS A 5 -20.68 27.45 16.24
CA LYS A 5 -20.83 26.01 15.92
C LYS A 5 -19.60 25.41 15.21
N ASP A 6 -18.53 26.18 15.03
CA ASP A 6 -17.36 25.82 14.22
C ASP A 6 -16.01 26.09 14.93
N GLU A 7 -15.89 25.80 16.23
CA GLU A 7 -14.61 25.94 16.96
C GLU A 7 -13.78 24.64 16.88
N LYS A 8 -12.85 24.60 15.93
CA LYS A 8 -11.84 23.54 15.80
C LYS A 8 -10.62 23.85 16.66
N ASP A 9 -10.05 22.81 17.26
CA ASP A 9 -8.77 22.86 17.98
C ASP A 9 -7.72 22.02 17.24
N VAL A 10 -6.43 22.33 17.47
CA VAL A 10 -5.26 21.54 17.08
C VAL A 10 -4.59 20.95 18.32
N LEU A 11 -3.99 19.77 18.16
CA LEU A 11 -3.35 19.04 19.26
C LEU A 11 -1.84 19.25 19.25
N VAL A 12 -1.32 19.92 20.27
CA VAL A 12 0.10 20.11 20.53
C VAL A 12 0.58 18.98 21.45
N VAL A 13 1.75 18.44 21.16
CA VAL A 13 2.40 17.40 21.95
C VAL A 13 3.78 17.85 22.40
N ARG A 14 4.10 17.61 23.67
CA ARG A 14 5.43 17.73 24.24
C ARG A 14 5.96 16.34 24.57
N ASP A 15 7.16 16.02 24.08
CA ASP A 15 7.90 14.83 24.47
C ASP A 15 8.64 15.14 25.77
N GLU A 16 8.20 14.56 26.89
CA GLU A 16 8.75 14.84 28.23
C GLU A 16 10.21 14.37 28.38
N LYS A 17 10.68 13.44 27.54
CA LYS A 17 12.07 12.98 27.58
C LYS A 17 13.02 13.91 26.82
N THR A 18 12.58 14.46 25.70
CA THR A 18 13.44 15.30 24.84
C THR A 18 13.19 16.79 24.99
N GLY A 19 12.07 17.19 25.62
CA GLY A 19 11.59 18.57 25.66
C GLY A 19 11.09 19.08 24.32
N GLU A 20 10.97 18.21 23.30
CA GLU A 20 10.55 18.61 21.97
C GLU A 20 9.05 18.90 21.93
N ILE A 21 8.69 20.05 21.35
CA ILE A 21 7.31 20.50 21.21
C ILE A 21 6.94 20.47 19.73
N SER A 22 5.85 19.80 19.40
CA SER A 22 5.37 19.60 18.03
C SER A 22 3.84 19.63 17.98
N VAL A 23 3.28 19.69 16.78
CA VAL A 23 1.85 19.52 16.55
C VAL A 23 1.60 18.11 16.02
N VAL A 24 0.54 17.49 16.51
CA VAL A 24 0.12 16.15 16.11
C VAL A 24 -0.56 16.21 14.75
N ALA A 25 -0.17 15.32 13.86
CA ALA A 25 -0.82 15.07 12.57
C ALA A 25 -1.53 13.70 12.50
N GLY A 26 -1.48 12.92 13.59
CA GLY A 26 -2.00 11.56 13.68
C GLY A 26 -1.12 10.69 14.59
N LEU A 27 -1.21 9.37 14.46
CA LEU A 27 -0.34 8.39 15.12
C LEU A 27 0.58 7.73 14.09
N ASN A 28 1.79 7.37 14.52
CA ASN A 28 2.71 6.51 13.78
C ASN A 28 2.30 5.03 13.96
N ALA A 29 2.89 4.13 13.18
CA ALA A 29 2.59 2.69 13.25
C ALA A 29 2.91 2.03 14.61
N ASP A 30 3.80 2.66 15.39
CA ASP A 30 4.15 2.24 16.76
C ASP A 30 3.25 2.88 17.83
N GLY A 31 2.17 3.54 17.41
CA GLY A 31 1.24 4.27 18.29
C GLY A 31 1.78 5.57 18.87
N SER A 32 3.01 5.98 18.56
CA SER A 32 3.53 7.28 19.00
C SER A 32 2.90 8.44 18.20
N PRO A 33 2.83 9.67 18.74
CA PRO A 33 2.27 10.80 18.00
C PRO A 33 3.11 11.12 16.76
N LYS A 34 2.45 11.26 15.60
CA LYS A 34 3.08 11.76 14.38
C LYS A 34 3.30 13.26 14.55
N ARG A 35 4.56 13.64 14.79
CA ARG A 35 4.98 15.01 15.12
C ARG A 35 5.31 15.81 13.85
N ILE A 36 4.72 16.99 13.73
CA ILE A 36 5.04 17.99 12.72
C ILE A 36 5.50 19.28 13.44
N PRO A 37 6.50 20.01 12.91
CA PRO A 37 6.94 21.25 13.54
C PRO A 37 5.80 22.26 13.71
N ALA A 38 5.69 22.85 14.89
CA ALA A 38 4.69 23.86 15.26
C ALA A 38 4.95 25.21 14.57
N LYS A 39 4.79 25.27 13.25
CA LYS A 39 4.95 26.45 12.40
C LYS A 39 3.70 26.65 11.55
N ALA A 40 3.30 27.90 11.32
CA ALA A 40 2.14 28.26 10.49
C ALA A 40 2.16 27.62 9.09
N GLU A 41 3.35 27.49 8.48
CA GLU A 41 3.55 26.84 7.17
C GLU A 41 3.06 25.38 7.11
N ASN A 42 2.97 24.70 8.25
CA ASN A 42 2.53 23.32 8.36
C ASN A 42 1.04 23.18 8.75
N ALA A 43 0.29 24.29 8.86
CA ALA A 43 -1.06 24.31 9.42
C ALA A 43 -2.05 23.36 8.74
N GLN A 44 -1.90 23.13 7.44
CA GLN A 44 -2.75 22.21 6.67
C GLN A 44 -2.52 20.73 7.00
N SER A 45 -1.39 20.39 7.61
CA SER A 45 -1.04 19.02 8.00
C SER A 45 -1.37 18.70 9.45
N PHE A 46 -1.88 19.68 10.22
CA PHE A 46 -2.21 19.48 11.63
C PHE A 46 -3.52 18.72 11.78
N LEU A 47 -3.58 17.84 12.78
CA LEU A 47 -4.82 17.20 13.19
C LEU A 47 -5.75 18.26 13.80
N GLN A 48 -6.84 18.55 13.11
CA GLN A 48 -7.90 19.46 13.57
C GLN A 48 -9.09 18.63 14.06
N PHE A 49 -9.66 19.01 15.21
CA PHE A 49 -10.80 18.32 15.79
C PHE A 49 -11.78 19.30 16.41
N ASP A 50 -13.06 18.95 16.41
CA ASP A 50 -14.08 19.69 17.14
C ASP A 50 -13.97 19.38 18.63
N ARG A 51 -14.13 20.39 19.50
CA ARG A 51 -14.05 20.24 20.97
C ARG A 51 -15.01 19.22 21.58
N HIS A 52 -16.06 18.84 20.84
CA HIS A 52 -17.09 17.91 21.25
C HIS A 52 -17.22 16.71 20.29
N GLY A 53 -16.23 16.49 19.42
CA GLY A 53 -16.25 15.43 18.41
C GLY A 53 -15.47 14.18 18.83
N ASP A 54 -15.86 13.03 18.27
CA ASP A 54 -15.30 11.70 18.57
C ASP A 54 -13.83 11.51 18.11
N VAL A 55 -13.28 12.45 17.35
CA VAL A 55 -11.91 12.39 16.78
C VAL A 55 -10.84 12.35 17.87
N LEU A 56 -10.99 13.19 18.91
CA LEU A 56 -10.04 13.26 20.03
C LEU A 56 -10.09 11.98 20.88
N ASP A 57 -11.30 11.46 21.11
CA ASP A 57 -11.51 10.23 21.88
C ASP A 57 -10.89 9.01 21.20
N ASN A 58 -11.06 8.91 19.88
CA ASN A 58 -10.47 7.83 19.08
C ASN A 58 -8.94 7.93 19.03
N PHE A 59 -8.40 9.16 18.91
CA PHE A 59 -6.95 9.38 18.97
C PHE A 59 -6.36 8.85 20.27
N PHE A 60 -6.89 9.26 21.44
CA PHE A 60 -6.33 8.85 22.73
C PHE A 60 -6.52 7.36 23.01
N ARG A 61 -7.67 6.76 22.65
CA ARG A 61 -7.87 5.31 22.81
C ARG A 61 -6.83 4.50 22.03
N ASN A 62 -6.57 4.90 20.78
CA ASN A 62 -5.57 4.24 19.95
C ASN A 62 -4.14 4.51 20.45
N PHE A 63 -3.86 5.73 20.88
CA PHE A 63 -2.59 6.11 21.48
C PHE A 63 -2.26 5.26 22.71
N PHE A 64 -3.17 5.14 23.69
CA PHE A 64 -2.93 4.32 24.88
C PHE A 64 -2.87 2.81 24.60
N ARG A 65 -3.51 2.35 23.52
CA ARG A 65 -3.47 0.93 23.12
C ARG A 65 -2.18 0.55 22.40
N GLN A 66 -1.66 1.44 21.57
CA GLN A 66 -0.57 1.13 20.62
C GLN A 66 0.76 1.72 21.05
N CYS A 67 0.77 2.88 21.73
CA CYS A 67 1.99 3.53 22.18
C CYS A 67 2.62 2.74 23.32
N ARG A 68 3.90 2.42 23.21
CA ARG A 68 4.65 1.71 24.26
C ARG A 68 4.87 2.53 25.52
N GLU A 69 4.99 3.85 25.39
CA GLU A 69 5.26 4.78 26.49
C GLU A 69 4.28 5.97 26.44
N PRO A 70 2.97 5.77 26.69
CA PRO A 70 2.00 6.84 26.51
C PRO A 70 2.17 7.98 27.53
N SER A 71 2.64 7.69 28.75
CA SER A 71 2.93 8.68 29.79
C SER A 71 4.11 9.61 29.49
N ARG A 72 4.89 9.31 28.43
CA ARG A 72 5.99 10.17 27.95
C ARG A 72 5.50 11.46 27.30
N PHE A 73 4.25 11.51 26.88
CA PHE A 73 3.75 12.60 26.04
C PHE A 73 2.75 13.47 26.82
N GLY A 74 3.03 14.77 26.88
CA GLY A 74 2.11 15.79 27.36
C GLY A 74 1.30 16.39 26.22
N PHE A 75 -0.03 16.48 26.37
CA PHE A 75 -0.92 16.97 25.32
C PHE A 75 -1.60 18.28 25.70
N TYR A 76 -1.65 19.21 24.74
CA TYR A 76 -2.22 20.53 24.89
C TYR A 76 -3.05 20.88 23.65
N ARG A 77 -4.14 21.62 23.81
CA ARG A 77 -5.03 22.02 22.72
C ARG A 77 -4.97 23.53 22.48
N VAL A 78 -5.03 23.91 21.22
CA VAL A 78 -5.01 25.32 20.78
C VAL A 78 -6.13 25.53 19.78
N ALA A 79 -6.84 26.64 19.85
CA ALA A 79 -7.85 26.95 18.84
C ALA A 79 -7.20 27.06 17.46
N ALA A 80 -7.72 26.32 16.48
CA ALA A 80 -7.12 26.18 15.15
C ALA A 80 -7.05 27.53 14.40
N ASP A 81 -8.05 28.40 14.61
CA ASP A 81 -8.12 29.75 14.05
C ASP A 81 -7.12 30.74 14.67
N GLN A 82 -6.55 30.40 15.83
CA GLN A 82 -5.52 31.18 16.53
C GLN A 82 -4.16 30.46 16.58
N ALA A 83 -4.01 29.32 15.89
CA ALA A 83 -2.81 28.48 15.94
C ALA A 83 -1.55 29.28 15.54
N ASP A 84 -1.64 30.13 14.52
CA ASP A 84 -0.50 30.93 14.04
C ASP A 84 0.09 31.88 15.09
N LYS A 85 -0.72 32.31 16.07
CA LYS A 85 -0.31 33.24 17.14
C LYS A 85 0.01 32.51 18.45
N LEU A 86 -0.81 31.52 18.80
CA LEU A 86 -0.74 30.84 20.09
C LEU A 86 0.30 29.72 20.11
N LEU A 87 0.69 29.14 18.97
CA LEU A 87 1.69 28.06 18.94
C LEU A 87 3.06 28.53 19.43
N GLU A 88 3.52 29.73 19.07
CA GLU A 88 4.80 30.27 19.57
C GLU A 88 4.75 30.54 21.07
N VAL A 89 3.63 31.12 21.57
CA VAL A 89 3.44 31.39 23.00
C VAL A 89 3.40 30.09 23.80
N ILE A 90 2.62 29.10 23.35
CA ILE A 90 2.51 27.80 24.01
C ILE A 90 3.84 27.04 23.96
N LYS A 91 4.58 27.14 22.85
CA LYS A 91 5.91 26.56 22.75
C LYS A 91 6.90 27.17 23.75
N ASP A 92 6.83 28.47 24.01
CA ASP A 92 7.65 29.11 25.04
C ASP A 92 7.23 28.70 26.45
N LEU A 93 5.93 28.65 26.75
CA LEU A 93 5.42 28.21 28.05
C LEU A 93 5.78 26.74 28.34
N LEU A 94 5.78 25.88 27.31
CA LEU A 94 6.11 24.46 27.43
C LEU A 94 7.62 24.16 27.59
N LYS A 95 8.49 25.18 27.53
CA LYS A 95 9.89 25.01 27.93
C LYS A 95 10.02 24.76 29.43
N ASP A 96 9.15 25.37 30.23
CA ASP A 96 9.04 25.17 31.68
C ASP A 96 7.56 24.96 32.08
N PRO A 97 7.02 23.73 31.89
CA PRO A 97 5.61 23.46 32.12
C PRO A 97 5.20 23.53 33.60
N ASP A 98 6.13 23.31 34.53
CA ASP A 98 5.87 23.36 35.97
C ASP A 98 5.80 24.81 36.47
N GLY A 99 6.72 25.67 36.02
CA GLY A 99 6.68 27.11 36.29
C GLY A 99 5.48 27.81 35.66
N ASN A 100 5.00 27.32 34.51
CA ASN A 100 3.88 27.91 33.76
C ASN A 100 2.55 27.18 33.92
N LYS A 101 2.42 26.33 34.95
CA LYS A 101 1.28 25.42 35.14
C LYS A 101 -0.09 26.12 35.10
N GLU A 102 -0.21 27.30 35.71
CA GLU A 102 -1.47 28.07 35.73
C GLU A 102 -1.86 28.56 34.34
N MET A 103 -0.90 29.00 33.53
CA MET A 103 -1.13 29.49 32.16
C MET A 103 -1.38 28.35 31.17
N LEU A 104 -0.84 27.16 31.43
CA LEU A 104 -1.02 25.97 30.60
C LEU A 104 -2.29 25.17 30.94
N ALA A 105 -2.85 25.34 32.15
CA ALA A 105 -4.01 24.57 32.62
C ALA A 105 -5.24 24.62 31.68
N PRO A 106 -5.63 25.77 31.09
CA PRO A 106 -6.77 25.83 30.17
C PRO A 106 -6.55 25.05 28.86
N HIS A 107 -5.29 24.86 28.49
CA HIS A 107 -4.86 24.20 27.26
C HIS A 107 -4.51 22.73 27.48
N LYS A 108 -4.23 22.30 28.71
CA LYS A 108 -3.85 20.91 28.99
C LYS A 108 -5.02 19.96 28.72
N VAL A 109 -4.75 18.88 28.01
CA VAL A 109 -5.73 17.82 27.76
C VAL A 109 -5.64 16.79 28.89
N ASP A 110 -6.77 16.49 29.52
CA ASP A 110 -6.85 15.41 30.51
C ASP A 110 -6.97 14.06 29.80
N THR A 111 -5.91 13.27 29.89
CA THR A 111 -5.83 11.95 29.24
C THR A 111 -6.18 10.79 30.17
N SER A 112 -6.37 11.05 31.47
CA SER A 112 -6.50 10.01 32.51
C SER A 112 -7.74 9.13 32.33
N GLY A 113 -8.82 9.69 31.79
CA GLY A 113 -10.04 8.94 31.48
C GLY A 113 -9.87 7.91 30.37
N TYR A 114 -9.02 8.18 29.38
CA TYR A 114 -8.77 7.25 28.27
C TYR A 114 -7.87 6.09 28.70
N GLU A 115 -6.84 6.40 29.50
CA GLU A 115 -5.92 5.39 30.03
C GLU A 115 -6.64 4.34 30.87
N LYS A 116 -7.53 4.78 31.79
CA LYS A 116 -8.34 3.86 32.62
C LYS A 116 -9.23 2.95 31.79
N LYS A 117 -9.94 3.49 30.79
CA LYS A 117 -10.81 2.71 29.91
C LYS A 117 -10.03 1.63 29.14
N VAL A 118 -8.85 1.96 28.61
CA VAL A 118 -8.02 0.99 27.88
C VAL A 118 -7.45 -0.09 28.83
N GLN A 119 -7.09 0.26 30.07
CA GLN A 119 -6.64 -0.72 31.07
C GLN A 119 -7.77 -1.68 31.48
N GLU A 120 -8.99 -1.19 31.67
CA GLU A 120 -10.17 -2.03 31.97
C GLU A 120 -10.48 -2.99 30.80
N GLU A 121 -10.42 -2.53 29.55
CA GLU A 121 -10.62 -3.35 28.34
C GLU A 121 -9.57 -4.46 28.20
N GLN A 122 -8.28 -4.17 28.46
CA GLN A 122 -7.19 -5.15 28.36
C GLN A 122 -7.17 -6.17 29.52
N SER A 123 -7.75 -5.81 30.67
CA SER A 123 -7.88 -6.70 31.82
C SER A 123 -8.94 -7.78 31.59
N ALA A 124 -10.02 -7.41 30.89
CA ALA A 124 -11.11 -8.32 30.54
C ALA A 124 -10.69 -9.39 29.51
N GLU A 125 -9.80 -9.05 28.56
CA GLU A 125 -9.32 -10.00 27.53
C GLU A 125 -8.37 -11.10 28.09
N LYS A 126 -7.77 -10.92 29.27
CA LYS A 126 -6.81 -11.89 29.84
C LYS A 126 -7.43 -13.03 30.66
N GLN A 127 -8.74 -13.00 30.93
CA GLN A 127 -9.41 -14.04 31.73
C GLN A 127 -10.02 -15.18 30.90
N GLU A 128 -9.96 -15.15 29.57
CA GLU A 128 -10.54 -16.17 28.67
C GLU A 128 -9.51 -17.06 27.92
N GLN A 129 -8.49 -17.58 28.61
CA GLN A 129 -7.68 -18.70 28.07
C GLN A 129 -7.65 -19.90 29.02
N PRO A 130 -8.01 -21.12 28.58
CA PRO A 130 -7.67 -22.35 29.29
C PRO A 130 -6.25 -22.82 28.93
N GLU A 131 -5.56 -23.34 29.94
CA GLU A 131 -4.24 -23.98 29.90
C GLU A 131 -4.18 -25.25 29.01
N GLN A 132 -3.00 -25.51 28.44
CA GLN A 132 -2.66 -26.70 27.66
C GLN A 132 -2.59 -27.97 28.52
N LYS A 133 -3.11 -29.10 28.00
CA LYS A 133 -2.59 -30.46 28.26
C LYS A 133 -2.62 -31.32 27.00
N GLN A 134 -1.56 -32.10 26.82
CA GLN A 134 -1.30 -33.11 25.79
C GLN A 134 -2.12 -34.40 26.04
N ASP A 135 -2.64 -35.06 25.00
CA ASP A 135 -2.13 -36.35 24.48
C ASP A 135 -3.01 -36.96 23.36
N ASP A 136 -2.30 -37.54 22.39
CA ASP A 136 -2.58 -38.60 21.40
C ASP A 136 -3.80 -38.61 20.43
N GLU A 137 -3.42 -38.77 19.15
CA GLU A 137 -4.18 -39.10 17.93
C GLU A 137 -4.59 -40.61 17.88
N PRO A 138 -5.28 -41.15 16.83
CA PRO A 138 -6.02 -40.52 15.72
C PRO A 138 -7.36 -41.22 15.30
N LYS A 139 -8.01 -40.61 14.29
CA LYS A 139 -9.02 -41.16 13.34
C LYS A 139 -10.50 -41.10 13.73
N LYS A 140 -11.25 -40.23 13.04
CA LYS A 140 -12.03 -40.56 11.81
C LYS A 140 -12.79 -39.31 11.34
N GLN A 141 -12.42 -38.86 10.14
CA GLN A 141 -13.27 -38.06 9.27
C GLN A 141 -14.40 -38.94 8.72
N GLU A 142 -15.44 -38.28 8.22
CA GLU A 142 -16.68 -38.81 7.60
C GLU A 142 -17.85 -39.03 8.56
N GLU A 143 -18.51 -37.92 8.94
CA GLU A 143 -19.97 -37.73 8.80
C GLU A 143 -20.37 -36.42 9.50
N MET A 144 -20.54 -35.33 8.75
CA MET A 144 -21.52 -34.25 9.01
C MET A 144 -21.39 -33.17 7.93
N GLU A 145 -21.63 -33.54 6.68
CA GLU A 145 -22.30 -32.64 5.73
C GLU A 145 -23.75 -33.11 5.63
N GLN A 146 -24.64 -32.54 6.45
CA GLN A 146 -26.01 -32.15 6.08
C GLN A 146 -26.80 -31.69 7.31
N LYS A 147 -27.51 -30.56 7.14
CA LYS A 147 -28.47 -29.86 8.02
C LYS A 147 -27.90 -28.86 9.03
N ASN A 148 -28.00 -27.57 8.71
CA ASN A 148 -29.08 -26.72 9.24
C ASN A 148 -29.04 -25.30 8.66
N GLU A 149 -30.00 -25.00 7.79
CA GLU A 149 -30.67 -23.69 7.79
C GLU A 149 -32.01 -23.90 8.51
N GLN A 150 -32.18 -23.37 9.73
CA GLN A 150 -33.38 -22.63 10.18
C GLN A 150 -33.18 -22.09 11.62
N ASN A 151 -33.48 -20.80 11.81
CA ASN A 151 -33.39 -20.01 13.04
C ASN A 151 -34.37 -20.43 14.16
N GLN A 152 -34.00 -20.20 15.44
CA GLN A 152 -34.58 -19.21 16.39
C GLN A 152 -34.15 -19.51 17.86
N GLU A 153 -33.41 -18.60 18.54
CA GLU A 153 -33.81 -17.71 19.68
C GLU A 153 -33.75 -18.41 21.07
N SER A 154 -33.14 -17.93 22.18
CA SER A 154 -33.02 -16.61 22.86
C SER A 154 -31.92 -16.67 23.99
N PRO A 155 -31.78 -15.74 24.98
CA PRO A 155 -31.29 -14.35 24.95
C PRO A 155 -30.20 -14.03 26.02
N GLN A 156 -29.22 -13.14 25.75
CA GLN A 156 -28.62 -12.26 26.79
C GLN A 156 -27.76 -11.13 26.19
N GLN A 157 -27.84 -9.97 26.84
CA GLN A 157 -27.64 -8.61 26.30
C GLN A 157 -26.19 -8.07 26.35
N THR A 158 -25.72 -7.59 25.18
CA THR A 158 -25.00 -6.31 24.88
C THR A 158 -23.81 -5.87 25.76
N GLN A 159 -22.61 -5.55 25.26
CA GLN A 159 -22.23 -4.86 24.00
C GLN A 159 -20.73 -5.07 23.74
N GLY A 160 -20.33 -5.38 22.50
CA GLY A 160 -18.90 -5.50 22.14
C GLY A 160 -18.57 -6.31 20.89
N ASN A 161 -19.56 -6.77 20.12
CA ASN A 161 -19.34 -7.39 18.82
C ASN A 161 -20.43 -6.87 17.87
N ARG A 162 -20.21 -5.72 17.23
CA ARG A 162 -21.12 -5.29 16.16
C ARG A 162 -20.82 -6.18 14.96
N GLY A 163 -21.41 -7.37 14.95
CA GLY A 163 -21.44 -8.24 13.79
C GLY A 163 -21.98 -7.51 12.57
N TYR A 164 -21.84 -8.13 11.40
CA TYR A 164 -22.35 -7.60 10.14
C TYR A 164 -23.82 -7.14 10.29
N GLN A 165 -24.09 -5.86 10.06
CA GLN A 165 -25.43 -5.27 10.11
C GLN A 165 -25.76 -4.65 8.74
N PRO A 166 -26.66 -5.27 7.96
CA PRO A 166 -27.19 -4.68 6.74
C PRO A 166 -27.77 -3.28 6.97
N ILE A 167 -28.00 -2.59 5.87
CA ILE A 167 -28.74 -1.33 5.86
C ILE A 167 -30.22 -1.67 6.05
N ASP A 168 -30.85 -0.96 6.97
CA ASP A 168 -32.28 -1.06 7.22
C ASP A 168 -33.01 -0.30 6.11
N GLU A 169 -33.75 -1.02 5.27
CA GLU A 169 -34.48 -0.46 4.13
C GLU A 169 -35.51 0.59 4.57
N SER A 170 -36.09 0.45 5.76
CA SER A 170 -37.09 1.41 6.28
C SER A 170 -36.52 2.82 6.48
N LYS A 171 -35.20 2.95 6.58
CA LYS A 171 -34.49 4.24 6.70
C LYS A 171 -34.23 4.92 5.35
N ILE A 172 -34.64 4.30 4.25
CA ILE A 172 -34.44 4.82 2.89
C ILE A 172 -35.68 5.63 2.48
N ASN A 173 -35.46 6.90 2.16
CA ASN A 173 -36.52 7.73 1.60
C ASN A 173 -36.65 7.50 0.09
N TRP A 174 -37.44 6.49 -0.30
CA TRP A 174 -37.63 6.09 -1.69
C TRP A 174 -38.21 7.19 -2.57
N GLN A 175 -39.19 7.94 -2.07
CA GLN A 175 -39.79 9.06 -2.82
C GLN A 175 -38.73 10.10 -3.20
N LYS A 176 -37.85 10.47 -2.26
CA LYS A 176 -36.74 11.40 -2.52
C LYS A 176 -35.73 10.84 -3.52
N LEU A 177 -35.49 9.53 -3.52
CA LEU A 177 -34.59 8.91 -4.49
C LEU A 177 -35.18 8.87 -5.89
N GLU A 178 -36.49 8.60 -6.01
CA GLU A 178 -37.21 8.65 -7.28
C GLU A 178 -37.24 10.08 -7.84
N GLU A 179 -37.59 11.08 -7.01
CA GLU A 179 -37.59 12.49 -7.42
C GLU A 179 -36.21 13.00 -7.83
N LYS A 180 -35.15 12.62 -7.10
CA LYS A 180 -33.80 13.13 -7.34
C LYS A 180 -33.04 12.39 -8.44
N TRP A 181 -33.28 11.09 -8.59
CA TRP A 181 -32.47 10.22 -9.45
C TRP A 181 -33.27 9.39 -10.44
N GLY A 182 -34.61 9.43 -10.42
CA GLY A 182 -35.46 8.58 -11.26
C GLY A 182 -35.39 7.09 -10.88
N VAL A 183 -34.88 6.76 -9.68
CA VAL A 183 -34.66 5.38 -9.24
C VAL A 183 -35.86 4.87 -8.46
N LYS A 184 -36.50 3.81 -8.96
CA LYS A 184 -37.65 3.16 -8.32
C LYS A 184 -37.21 1.96 -7.49
N ARG A 185 -37.81 1.81 -6.31
CA ARG A 185 -37.58 0.69 -5.39
C ARG A 185 -37.83 -0.67 -6.04
N ASP A 186 -38.96 -0.80 -6.73
CA ASP A 186 -39.40 -2.06 -7.35
C ASP A 186 -38.45 -2.54 -8.47
N ASP A 187 -37.81 -1.61 -9.19
CA ASP A 187 -36.87 -1.95 -10.25
C ASP A 187 -35.54 -2.49 -9.68
N LEU A 188 -35.09 -1.92 -8.55
CA LEU A 188 -33.93 -2.44 -7.81
C LEU A 188 -34.23 -3.80 -7.15
N GLU A 189 -35.46 -4.02 -6.70
CA GLU A 189 -35.86 -5.30 -6.13
C GLU A 189 -35.91 -6.40 -7.20
N LYS A 190 -36.58 -6.14 -8.33
CA LYS A 190 -36.70 -7.10 -9.45
C LYS A 190 -35.37 -7.52 -10.03
N SER A 191 -34.39 -6.61 -10.07
CA SER A 191 -33.02 -6.89 -10.53
C SER A 191 -32.16 -7.61 -9.49
N GLY A 192 -32.60 -7.65 -8.22
CA GLY A 192 -31.81 -8.13 -7.08
C GLY A 192 -30.75 -7.14 -6.59
N ASP A 193 -30.68 -5.95 -7.18
CA ASP A 193 -29.73 -4.90 -6.81
C ASP A 193 -30.03 -4.30 -5.45
N LEU A 194 -31.31 -4.20 -5.07
CA LEU A 194 -31.71 -3.73 -3.74
C LEU A 194 -31.02 -4.53 -2.64
N ASN A 195 -31.13 -5.86 -2.68
CA ASN A 195 -30.49 -6.72 -1.69
C ASN A 195 -28.97 -6.52 -1.67
N ARG A 196 -28.33 -6.41 -2.83
CA ARG A 196 -26.88 -6.19 -2.90
C ARG A 196 -26.49 -4.85 -2.28
N MET A 197 -27.24 -3.78 -2.54
CA MET A 197 -26.99 -2.44 -2.02
C MET A 197 -27.24 -2.33 -0.51
N LEU A 198 -28.29 -2.98 0.01
CA LEU A 198 -28.53 -3.07 1.45
C LEU A 198 -27.39 -3.79 2.18
N ASN A 199 -26.65 -4.63 1.46
CA ASN A 199 -25.47 -5.34 1.92
C ASN A 199 -24.13 -4.63 1.59
N TYR A 200 -24.17 -3.30 1.43
CA TYR A 200 -23.01 -2.43 1.11
C TYR A 200 -22.29 -2.76 -0.21
N GLY A 201 -22.96 -3.48 -1.12
CA GLY A 201 -22.51 -3.69 -2.48
C GLY A 201 -22.99 -2.59 -3.44
N LYS A 202 -22.48 -2.62 -4.67
CA LYS A 202 -22.94 -1.76 -5.77
C LYS A 202 -23.94 -2.52 -6.64
N SER A 203 -25.00 -1.86 -7.11
CA SER A 203 -25.93 -2.38 -8.13
C SER A 203 -25.21 -2.76 -9.44
N ASP A 204 -25.93 -3.34 -10.39
CA ASP A 204 -25.51 -3.27 -11.80
C ASP A 204 -25.65 -1.83 -12.35
N LEU A 205 -25.40 -1.62 -13.64
CA LEU A 205 -25.69 -0.36 -14.30
C LEU A 205 -27.20 -0.13 -14.33
N VAL A 206 -27.61 0.99 -13.76
CA VAL A 206 -28.99 1.47 -13.68
C VAL A 206 -29.06 2.83 -14.37
N ARG A 207 -30.12 3.05 -15.14
CA ARG A 207 -30.43 4.36 -15.72
C ARG A 207 -30.89 5.30 -14.60
N VAL A 208 -30.24 6.43 -14.45
CA VAL A 208 -30.63 7.49 -13.52
C VAL A 208 -30.90 8.78 -14.27
N SER A 209 -31.82 9.58 -13.74
CA SER A 209 -32.25 10.84 -14.34
C SER A 209 -32.10 12.01 -13.34
N PRO A 210 -30.87 12.36 -12.92
CA PRO A 210 -30.66 13.53 -12.07
C PRO A 210 -31.11 14.82 -12.73
N ASN A 211 -31.74 15.70 -11.93
CA ASN A 211 -32.07 17.05 -12.34
C ASN A 211 -30.94 18.01 -11.96
N PHE A 212 -30.36 18.68 -12.96
CA PHE A 212 -29.37 19.73 -12.79
C PHE A 212 -29.88 21.01 -13.45
N GLY A 213 -30.07 22.07 -12.66
CA GLY A 213 -30.48 23.38 -13.19
C GLY A 213 -31.88 23.41 -13.83
N GLY A 214 -32.76 22.47 -13.48
CA GLY A 214 -34.12 22.36 -14.03
C GLY A 214 -34.25 21.38 -15.20
N GLU A 215 -33.13 20.84 -15.69
CA GLU A 215 -33.09 19.87 -16.79
C GLU A 215 -32.70 18.48 -16.27
N ALA A 216 -33.41 17.44 -16.74
CA ALA A 216 -33.14 16.05 -16.38
C ALA A 216 -32.12 15.44 -17.35
N PHE A 217 -31.05 14.85 -16.82
CA PHE A 217 -30.02 14.19 -17.60
C PHE A 217 -30.12 12.69 -17.41
N GLU A 218 -30.30 11.94 -18.50
CA GLU A 218 -30.29 10.49 -18.42
C GLU A 218 -28.87 9.93 -18.52
N LEU A 219 -28.42 9.26 -17.45
CA LEU A 219 -27.06 8.74 -17.30
C LEU A 219 -27.10 7.30 -16.81
N ASP A 220 -26.08 6.51 -17.15
CA ASP A 220 -25.91 5.17 -16.59
C ASP A 220 -24.94 5.23 -15.41
N ALA A 221 -25.36 4.64 -14.28
CA ALA A 221 -24.56 4.62 -13.06
C ALA A 221 -24.74 3.29 -12.32
N ARG A 222 -23.72 2.90 -11.56
CA ARG A 222 -23.92 1.95 -10.46
C ARG A 222 -24.31 2.70 -9.21
N LEU A 223 -25.10 2.09 -8.36
CA LEU A 223 -25.66 2.70 -7.17
C LEU A 223 -25.18 1.94 -5.93
N SER A 224 -24.87 2.67 -4.87
CA SER A 224 -24.63 2.10 -3.54
C SER A 224 -25.33 2.91 -2.46
N PHE A 225 -25.59 2.28 -1.32
CA PHE A 225 -26.05 2.99 -0.14
C PHE A 225 -24.89 3.25 0.82
N LYS A 226 -24.86 4.46 1.37
CA LYS A 226 -23.91 4.86 2.41
C LYS A 226 -24.67 5.38 3.64
N LYS A 227 -24.30 4.86 4.82
CA LYS A 227 -24.74 5.41 6.10
C LYS A 227 -23.81 6.56 6.51
N ASP A 228 -24.38 7.67 6.99
CA ASP A 228 -23.62 8.71 7.66
C ASP A 228 -23.43 8.39 9.16
N GLY A 229 -22.72 9.27 9.89
CA GLY A 229 -22.45 9.12 11.32
C GLY A 229 -23.71 9.16 12.21
N GLU A 230 -24.81 9.70 11.69
CA GLU A 230 -26.12 9.74 12.38
C GLU A 230 -26.98 8.51 12.04
N GLY A 231 -26.53 7.68 11.10
CA GLY A 231 -27.21 6.47 10.65
C GLY A 231 -28.26 6.70 9.56
N ASN A 232 -28.32 7.90 8.96
CA ASN A 232 -29.16 8.16 7.79
C ASN A 232 -28.55 7.49 6.56
N VAL A 233 -29.42 7.00 5.67
CA VAL A 233 -29.00 6.31 4.45
C VAL A 233 -29.08 7.25 3.25
N SER A 234 -27.99 7.35 2.50
CA SER A 234 -27.89 8.12 1.27
C SER A 234 -27.57 7.22 0.08
N LEU A 235 -28.11 7.55 -1.09
CA LEU A 235 -27.77 6.91 -2.37
C LEU A 235 -26.55 7.60 -2.98
N VAL A 236 -25.53 6.82 -3.31
CA VAL A 236 -24.31 7.29 -3.96
C VAL A 236 -24.27 6.74 -5.39
N PRO A 237 -24.39 7.61 -6.42
CA PRO A 237 -24.21 7.19 -7.81
C PRO A 237 -22.73 7.15 -8.20
N HIS A 238 -22.37 6.10 -8.93
CA HIS A 238 -21.06 5.85 -9.50
C HIS A 238 -21.19 5.86 -11.02
N PHE A 239 -21.03 7.04 -11.62
CA PHE A 239 -21.17 7.24 -13.06
C PHE A 239 -20.01 6.62 -13.85
N ILE A 240 -20.30 6.21 -15.08
CA ILE A 240 -19.30 5.71 -16.00
C ILE A 240 -18.33 6.84 -16.39
N ARG A 241 -17.04 6.59 -16.19
CA ARG A 241 -15.96 7.51 -16.58
C ARG A 241 -15.37 7.07 -17.91
N LYS A 242 -15.04 8.05 -18.76
CA LYS A 242 -14.38 7.81 -20.05
C LYS A 242 -12.97 7.24 -19.86
N GLU A 243 -12.28 7.68 -18.82
CA GLU A 243 -10.90 7.28 -18.51
C GLU A 243 -10.69 7.10 -17.00
N GLN A 244 -9.73 6.24 -16.64
CA GLN A 244 -9.32 6.08 -15.26
C GLN A 244 -8.28 7.17 -14.91
N LYS A 245 -8.55 7.97 -13.88
CA LYS A 245 -7.57 8.91 -13.34
C LYS A 245 -6.56 8.16 -12.46
N LEU A 246 -5.43 7.76 -13.03
CA LEU A 246 -4.42 6.91 -12.37
C LEU A 246 -3.20 7.68 -11.82
N ASP A 247 -3.36 8.96 -11.49
CA ASP A 247 -2.28 9.77 -10.90
C ASP A 247 -2.16 9.50 -9.40
N ASP A 248 -3.25 9.75 -8.69
CA ASP A 248 -3.37 9.66 -7.24
C ASP A 248 -4.76 9.18 -6.83
N TYR A 249 -4.84 8.55 -5.66
CA TYR A 249 -6.09 8.11 -5.06
C TYR A 249 -6.00 8.21 -3.54
N LYS A 250 -6.89 8.98 -2.92
CA LYS A 250 -6.88 9.24 -1.46
C LYS A 250 -5.48 9.57 -0.93
N GLU A 251 -4.80 10.52 -1.59
CA GLU A 251 -3.44 11.00 -1.26
C GLU A 251 -2.31 9.99 -1.53
N HIS A 252 -2.63 8.75 -1.88
CA HIS A 252 -1.66 7.79 -2.38
C HIS A 252 -1.35 8.07 -3.86
N LYS A 253 -0.09 8.36 -4.16
CA LYS A 253 0.38 8.49 -5.55
C LYS A 253 0.72 7.13 -6.12
N PHE A 254 0.16 6.78 -7.27
CA PHE A 254 0.45 5.50 -7.91
C PHE A 254 1.86 5.49 -8.52
N SER A 255 2.53 4.35 -8.45
CA SER A 255 3.77 4.08 -9.19
C SER A 255 3.48 3.70 -10.65
N ASP A 256 4.53 3.56 -11.48
CA ASP A 256 4.36 3.05 -12.85
C ASP A 256 3.84 1.60 -12.87
N ASP A 257 4.33 0.77 -11.95
CA ASP A 257 3.87 -0.61 -11.80
C ASP A 257 2.40 -0.68 -11.33
N ASP A 258 2.00 0.20 -10.41
CA ASP A 258 0.60 0.33 -9.98
C ASP A 258 -0.31 0.64 -11.16
N ARG A 259 0.05 1.66 -11.94
CA ARG A 259 -0.70 2.07 -13.14
C ARG A 259 -0.77 0.93 -14.16
N LYS A 260 0.34 0.23 -14.37
CA LYS A 260 0.40 -0.91 -15.28
C LYS A 260 -0.54 -2.04 -14.82
N ASN A 261 -0.46 -2.45 -13.56
CA ASN A 261 -1.31 -3.50 -13.01
C ASN A 261 -2.80 -3.14 -13.09
N LEU A 262 -3.16 -1.90 -12.72
CA LEU A 262 -4.53 -1.41 -12.82
C LEU A 262 -5.05 -1.47 -14.27
N ARG A 263 -4.23 -1.11 -15.27
CA ARG A 263 -4.61 -1.21 -16.68
C ARG A 263 -4.71 -2.65 -17.18
N GLU A 264 -3.79 -3.51 -16.78
CA GLU A 264 -3.69 -4.89 -17.29
C GLU A 264 -4.70 -5.83 -16.63
N THR A 265 -4.85 -5.77 -15.29
CA THR A 265 -5.68 -6.70 -14.53
C THR A 265 -6.93 -6.07 -13.93
N GLY A 266 -6.96 -4.74 -13.81
CA GLY A 266 -7.98 -4.02 -13.07
C GLY A 266 -7.73 -3.94 -11.56
N ASN A 267 -6.62 -4.50 -11.06
CA ASN A 267 -6.28 -4.51 -9.64
C ASN A 267 -4.86 -3.99 -9.42
N LEU A 268 -4.61 -3.34 -8.28
CA LEU A 268 -3.33 -2.66 -8.02
C LEU A 268 -2.12 -3.61 -7.97
N GLY A 269 -2.32 -4.88 -7.59
CA GLY A 269 -1.22 -5.85 -7.49
C GLY A 269 -0.52 -5.88 -6.12
N ARG A 270 -0.94 -5.04 -5.18
CA ARG A 270 -0.43 -4.99 -3.81
C ARG A 270 -1.42 -4.31 -2.86
N VAL A 271 -1.22 -4.47 -1.57
CA VAL A 271 -1.87 -3.65 -0.54
C VAL A 271 -1.17 -2.30 -0.42
N VAL A 272 -1.95 -1.23 -0.26
CA VAL A 272 -1.47 0.14 -0.02
C VAL A 272 -2.14 0.73 1.20
N ASP A 273 -1.41 1.60 1.88
CA ASP A 273 -1.92 2.40 2.98
C ASP A 273 -2.67 3.60 2.43
N LEU A 274 -3.99 3.67 2.69
CA LEU A 274 -4.84 4.79 2.28
C LEU A 274 -5.31 5.56 3.49
N VAL A 275 -5.40 6.89 3.37
CA VAL A 275 -5.96 7.75 4.41
C VAL A 275 -7.48 7.75 4.28
N ASP A 276 -8.18 7.36 5.34
CA ASP A 276 -9.60 7.62 5.49
C ASP A 276 -9.79 9.12 5.75
N ARG A 277 -10.45 9.82 4.83
CA ARG A 277 -10.60 11.28 4.92
C ARG A 277 -11.58 11.73 6.01
N GLU A 278 -12.43 10.83 6.50
CA GLU A 278 -13.39 11.13 7.58
C GLU A 278 -12.71 10.96 8.94
N THR A 279 -11.91 9.91 9.11
CA THR A 279 -11.28 9.58 10.41
C THR A 279 -9.81 9.97 10.52
N GLY A 280 -9.13 10.22 9.40
CA GLY A 280 -7.67 10.38 9.33
C GLY A 280 -6.89 9.07 9.50
N GLU A 281 -7.57 7.93 9.63
CA GLU A 281 -6.93 6.63 9.84
C GLU A 281 -6.18 6.17 8.59
N ILE A 282 -4.98 5.62 8.78
CA ILE A 282 -4.24 4.97 7.70
C ILE A 282 -4.67 3.50 7.66
N ILE A 283 -5.38 3.12 6.61
CA ILE A 283 -5.98 1.80 6.46
C ILE A 283 -5.28 1.03 5.34
N PRO A 284 -4.63 -0.12 5.63
CA PRO A 284 -4.14 -1.02 4.61
C PRO A 284 -5.31 -1.51 3.76
N SER A 285 -5.24 -1.25 2.46
CA SER A 285 -6.37 -1.38 1.55
C SER A 285 -5.97 -2.02 0.22
N PHE A 286 -6.87 -2.83 -0.31
CA PHE A 286 -6.82 -3.24 -1.71
C PHE A 286 -7.42 -2.14 -2.57
N VAL A 287 -6.88 -1.95 -3.77
CA VAL A 287 -7.39 -0.98 -4.74
C VAL A 287 -7.63 -1.68 -6.06
N SER A 288 -8.81 -1.45 -6.65
CA SER A 288 -9.22 -1.99 -7.94
C SER A 288 -10.03 -0.96 -8.72
N ILE A 289 -10.08 -1.15 -10.04
CA ILE A 289 -11.00 -0.44 -10.92
C ILE A 289 -12.32 -1.21 -10.98
N ASP A 290 -13.41 -0.50 -10.72
CA ASP A 290 -14.76 -0.96 -11.05
C ASP A 290 -14.88 -1.04 -12.57
N ARG A 291 -14.96 -2.26 -13.09
CA ARG A 291 -14.89 -2.57 -14.53
C ARG A 291 -16.05 -1.95 -15.33
N LYS A 292 -17.16 -1.64 -14.67
CA LYS A 292 -18.37 -1.08 -15.31
C LYS A 292 -18.34 0.44 -15.35
N THR A 293 -17.68 1.09 -14.39
CA THR A 293 -17.71 2.55 -14.23
C THR A 293 -16.35 3.22 -14.44
N ASN A 294 -15.27 2.44 -14.58
CA ASN A 294 -13.89 2.92 -14.62
C ASN A 294 -13.48 3.71 -13.36
N GLU A 295 -14.22 3.55 -12.27
CA GLU A 295 -13.93 4.20 -11.00
C GLU A 295 -12.87 3.42 -10.21
N ILE A 296 -11.89 4.13 -9.64
CA ILE A 296 -10.98 3.54 -8.65
C ILE A 296 -11.72 3.42 -7.31
N THR A 297 -11.67 2.22 -6.76
CA THR A 297 -12.32 1.86 -5.50
C THR A 297 -11.32 1.17 -4.58
N ASP A 298 -11.63 1.18 -3.29
CA ASP A 298 -10.84 0.51 -2.27
C ASP A 298 -11.69 -0.27 -1.27
N VAL A 299 -11.06 -1.26 -0.64
CA VAL A 299 -11.58 -1.95 0.54
C VAL A 299 -10.45 -2.23 1.50
N SER A 300 -10.70 -2.03 2.79
CA SER A 300 -9.75 -2.39 3.85
C SER A 300 -9.39 -3.87 3.75
N ALA A 301 -8.11 -4.18 3.91
CA ALA A 301 -7.60 -5.55 3.84
C ALA A 301 -8.25 -6.46 4.89
N SER A 302 -8.62 -5.93 6.05
CA SER A 302 -9.32 -6.67 7.12
C SER A 302 -10.73 -7.11 6.75
N LYS A 303 -11.36 -6.45 5.77
CA LYS A 303 -12.72 -6.75 5.29
C LYS A 303 -12.75 -7.74 4.13
N VAL A 304 -11.59 -8.18 3.64
CA VAL A 304 -11.49 -9.13 2.53
C VAL A 304 -11.23 -10.53 3.06
N ARG A 305 -12.08 -11.47 2.69
CA ARG A 305 -11.92 -12.88 3.05
C ARG A 305 -11.25 -13.63 1.89
N ILE A 306 -10.13 -14.28 2.18
CA ILE A 306 -9.47 -15.21 1.26
C ILE A 306 -9.92 -16.64 1.60
N PRO A 307 -10.60 -17.35 0.70
CA PRO A 307 -11.07 -18.70 0.97
C PRO A 307 -9.93 -19.72 0.88
N GLU A 308 -10.08 -20.83 1.60
CA GLU A 308 -9.17 -21.98 1.52
C GLU A 308 -9.43 -22.84 0.29
N ARG A 309 -10.60 -22.70 -0.34
CA ARG A 309 -11.01 -23.47 -1.51
C ARG A 309 -11.86 -22.61 -2.44
N ILE A 310 -11.65 -22.76 -3.75
CA ILE A 310 -12.49 -22.18 -4.78
C ILE A 310 -13.06 -23.32 -5.63
N GLY A 311 -14.37 -23.50 -5.60
CA GLY A 311 -15.01 -24.69 -6.16
C GLY A 311 -14.54 -25.94 -5.41
N LYS A 312 -13.87 -26.86 -6.11
CA LYS A 312 -13.22 -28.05 -5.55
C LYS A 312 -11.71 -27.89 -5.41
N THR A 313 -11.13 -26.79 -5.91
CA THR A 313 -9.69 -26.54 -5.88
C THR A 313 -9.26 -25.90 -4.57
N GLU A 314 -8.29 -26.51 -3.89
CA GLU A 314 -7.65 -25.93 -2.70
C GLU A 314 -6.70 -24.79 -3.06
N ILE A 315 -6.73 -23.77 -2.21
CA ILE A 315 -5.84 -22.61 -2.22
C ILE A 315 -4.84 -22.80 -1.09
N THR A 316 -3.60 -23.13 -1.47
CA THR A 316 -2.51 -23.40 -0.53
C THR A 316 -2.23 -22.19 0.34
N LYS A 317 -1.60 -22.39 1.50
CA LYS A 317 -1.27 -21.29 2.41
C LYS A 317 -0.43 -20.20 1.73
N GLN A 318 0.56 -20.59 0.92
CA GLN A 318 1.39 -19.68 0.13
C GLN A 318 0.54 -18.84 -0.84
N GLU A 319 -0.39 -19.46 -1.56
CA GLU A 319 -1.29 -18.75 -2.48
C GLU A 319 -2.22 -17.79 -1.73
N GLN A 320 -2.72 -18.20 -0.55
CA GLN A 320 -3.51 -17.29 0.28
C GLN A 320 -2.69 -16.10 0.76
N ASP A 321 -1.43 -16.30 1.14
CA ASP A 321 -0.55 -15.22 1.60
C ASP A 321 -0.19 -14.26 0.44
N MET A 322 0.01 -14.79 -0.76
CA MET A 322 0.13 -13.97 -1.98
C MET A 322 -1.12 -13.10 -2.19
N LEU A 323 -2.31 -13.69 -2.08
CA LEU A 323 -3.58 -12.97 -2.25
C LEU A 323 -3.80 -11.94 -1.14
N ARG A 324 -3.47 -12.24 0.12
CA ARG A 324 -3.49 -11.28 1.25
C ARG A 324 -2.55 -10.10 1.00
N ALA A 325 -1.42 -10.32 0.33
CA ALA A 325 -0.51 -9.26 -0.08
C ALA A 325 -0.97 -8.48 -1.33
N GLY A 326 -2.06 -8.88 -1.98
CA GLY A 326 -2.60 -8.28 -3.22
C GLY A 326 -1.98 -8.80 -4.51
N LEU A 327 -1.06 -9.77 -4.40
CA LEU A 327 -0.35 -10.37 -5.53
C LEU A 327 -1.26 -11.34 -6.29
N PRO A 328 -1.09 -11.45 -7.62
CA PRO A 328 -1.81 -12.44 -8.41
C PRO A 328 -1.22 -13.84 -8.27
N VAL A 329 -2.08 -14.86 -8.13
CA VAL A 329 -1.74 -16.28 -8.26
C VAL A 329 -2.03 -16.70 -9.70
N ARG A 330 -0.99 -16.80 -10.51
CA ARG A 330 -1.11 -17.07 -11.95
C ARG A 330 -1.26 -18.55 -12.24
N ASP A 331 -1.91 -18.85 -13.36
CA ASP A 331 -2.01 -20.18 -13.94
C ASP A 331 -2.54 -21.26 -12.98
N LYS A 332 -3.44 -20.87 -12.06
CA LYS A 332 -4.08 -21.80 -11.14
C LYS A 332 -5.13 -22.63 -11.89
N LEU A 333 -5.03 -23.95 -11.77
CA LEU A 333 -6.07 -24.87 -12.23
C LEU A 333 -7.26 -24.86 -11.26
N ILE A 334 -8.40 -24.35 -11.71
CA ILE A 334 -9.66 -24.32 -10.99
C ILE A 334 -10.57 -25.44 -11.48
N GLU A 335 -11.09 -26.22 -10.54
CA GLU A 335 -12.20 -27.15 -10.74
C GLU A 335 -13.45 -26.58 -10.07
N ARG A 336 -14.48 -26.32 -10.86
CA ARG A 336 -15.78 -25.86 -10.37
C ARG A 336 -16.54 -26.98 -9.67
N LYS A 337 -17.59 -26.61 -8.94
CA LYS A 337 -18.50 -27.57 -8.30
C LYS A 337 -19.12 -28.55 -9.30
N ASP A 338 -19.42 -28.07 -10.51
CA ASP A 338 -19.93 -28.85 -11.65
C ASP A 338 -18.87 -29.74 -12.35
N GLY A 339 -17.63 -29.79 -11.84
CA GLY A 339 -16.52 -30.57 -12.39
C GLY A 339 -15.81 -29.95 -13.58
N ARG A 340 -16.26 -28.79 -14.09
CA ARG A 340 -15.57 -28.10 -15.18
C ARG A 340 -14.23 -27.56 -14.70
N LYS A 341 -13.18 -27.78 -15.50
CA LYS A 341 -11.80 -27.36 -15.19
C LYS A 341 -11.33 -26.26 -16.14
N PHE A 342 -10.61 -25.28 -15.62
CA PHE A 342 -9.92 -24.25 -16.40
C PHE A 342 -8.74 -23.68 -15.62
N VAL A 343 -7.78 -23.10 -16.33
CA VAL A 343 -6.63 -22.43 -15.77
C VAL A 343 -6.88 -20.93 -15.82
N THR A 344 -6.59 -20.20 -14.74
CA THR A 344 -6.80 -18.75 -14.68
C THR A 344 -5.80 -18.09 -13.72
N THR A 345 -5.72 -16.77 -13.76
CA THR A 345 -5.12 -15.99 -12.68
C THR A 345 -6.16 -15.65 -11.63
N LEU A 346 -5.81 -15.83 -10.36
CA LEU A 346 -6.57 -15.38 -9.20
C LEU A 346 -5.97 -14.10 -8.66
N GLN A 347 -6.80 -13.14 -8.26
CA GLN A 347 -6.34 -11.93 -7.58
C GLN A 347 -7.46 -11.37 -6.69
N VAL A 348 -7.10 -10.65 -5.63
CA VAL A 348 -8.09 -9.91 -4.85
C VAL A 348 -8.67 -8.76 -5.67
N ASN A 349 -9.99 -8.61 -5.61
CA ASN A 349 -10.73 -7.52 -6.22
C ASN A 349 -11.69 -6.89 -5.21
N VAL A 350 -11.76 -5.56 -5.25
CA VAL A 350 -12.57 -4.75 -4.32
C VAL A 350 -14.06 -5.04 -4.46
N GLU A 351 -14.58 -5.17 -5.68
CA GLU A 351 -16.01 -5.40 -5.93
C GLU A 351 -16.47 -6.77 -5.42
N GLN A 352 -15.66 -7.79 -5.64
CA GLN A 352 -15.92 -9.14 -5.12
C GLN A 352 -15.70 -9.26 -3.62
N ARG A 353 -15.07 -8.25 -2.99
CA ARG A 353 -14.58 -8.27 -1.60
C ARG A 353 -13.81 -9.56 -1.28
N GLY A 354 -13.05 -10.04 -2.26
CA GLY A 354 -12.53 -11.40 -2.27
C GLY A 354 -11.72 -11.69 -3.51
N VAL A 355 -11.47 -12.97 -3.74
CA VAL A 355 -10.68 -13.45 -4.87
C VAL A 355 -11.54 -13.51 -6.13
N GLU A 356 -11.13 -12.81 -7.17
CA GLU A 356 -11.71 -12.91 -8.51
C GLU A 356 -10.89 -13.80 -9.44
N PHE A 357 -11.53 -14.28 -10.50
CA PHE A 357 -10.83 -14.76 -11.69
C PHE A 357 -10.50 -13.57 -12.57
N VAL A 358 -9.21 -13.22 -12.69
CA VAL A 358 -8.79 -12.06 -13.49
C VAL A 358 -9.26 -12.26 -14.94
N PRO A 359 -10.12 -11.38 -15.47
CA PRO A 359 -10.67 -11.52 -16.81
C PRO A 359 -9.60 -11.58 -17.89
N GLY A 360 -9.89 -12.32 -18.96
CA GLY A 360 -8.95 -12.53 -20.06
C GLY A 360 -7.85 -13.57 -19.78
N THR A 361 -7.69 -14.04 -18.53
CA THR A 361 -6.65 -15.04 -18.19
C THR A 361 -7.14 -16.49 -18.22
N GLY A 362 -8.45 -16.69 -18.27
CA GLY A 362 -9.10 -18.00 -18.28
C GLY A 362 -8.83 -18.79 -19.57
N ARG A 363 -8.29 -20.00 -19.44
CA ARG A 363 -7.96 -20.90 -20.55
C ARG A 363 -8.38 -22.34 -20.22
N SER A 364 -8.83 -23.10 -21.21
CA SER A 364 -9.14 -24.52 -20.98
C SER A 364 -7.85 -25.32 -20.71
N PRO A 365 -7.87 -26.39 -19.90
CA PRO A 365 -6.67 -27.16 -19.61
C PRO A 365 -6.07 -27.77 -20.89
N ARG A 366 -6.93 -28.15 -21.84
CA ARG A 366 -6.52 -28.60 -23.18
C ARG A 366 -5.88 -27.48 -23.99
N ALA A 367 -6.37 -26.23 -23.90
CA ALA A 367 -5.73 -25.09 -24.55
C ALA A 367 -4.36 -24.81 -23.95
N VAL A 368 -4.20 -24.89 -22.62
CA VAL A 368 -2.89 -24.77 -21.96
C VAL A 368 -1.97 -25.91 -22.39
N GLN A 369 -2.43 -27.16 -22.39
CA GLN A 369 -1.66 -28.29 -22.92
C GLN A 369 -1.36 -28.17 -24.41
N THR A 370 -2.25 -27.60 -25.22
CA THR A 370 -2.02 -27.39 -26.66
C THR A 370 -1.09 -26.22 -26.91
N GLN A 371 -1.10 -25.20 -26.07
CA GLN A 371 -0.20 -24.05 -26.13
C GLN A 371 1.19 -24.48 -25.64
N GLU A 372 1.28 -25.24 -24.55
CA GLU A 372 2.49 -25.95 -24.14
C GLU A 372 2.95 -26.94 -25.22
N ASN A 373 2.04 -27.69 -25.85
CA ASN A 373 2.40 -28.64 -26.90
C ASN A 373 2.76 -27.93 -28.21
N LYS A 374 2.25 -26.72 -28.48
CA LYS A 374 2.64 -25.85 -29.60
C LYS A 374 3.93 -25.10 -29.31
N GLU A 375 4.21 -24.73 -28.07
CA GLU A 375 5.54 -24.26 -27.65
C GLU A 375 6.55 -25.43 -27.72
N LYS A 376 6.13 -26.64 -27.35
CA LYS A 376 6.90 -27.90 -27.53
C LYS A 376 6.98 -28.36 -29.00
N GLN A 377 6.01 -28.06 -29.87
CA GLN A 377 5.99 -28.39 -31.33
C GLN A 377 6.62 -27.30 -32.20
N ALA A 378 6.60 -26.03 -31.78
CA ALA A 378 7.43 -24.96 -32.34
C ALA A 378 8.91 -25.16 -31.95
N GLN A 379 9.17 -25.92 -30.87
CA GLN A 379 10.46 -26.59 -30.61
C GLN A 379 10.59 -27.98 -31.26
N GLY A 380 9.55 -28.48 -31.92
CA GLY A 380 9.40 -29.87 -32.39
C GLY A 380 9.34 -30.04 -33.91
N THR A 381 9.77 -29.03 -34.68
CA THR A 381 10.06 -29.20 -36.12
C THR A 381 11.46 -29.76 -36.38
N GLU A 382 12.18 -30.19 -35.35
CA GLU A 382 13.38 -31.05 -35.49
C GLU A 382 13.23 -32.32 -34.64
N ASN A 383 12.14 -33.05 -34.86
CA ASN A 383 12.01 -34.44 -34.47
C ASN A 383 12.52 -35.32 -35.61
N THR A 384 13.50 -36.20 -35.37
CA THR A 384 13.24 -37.65 -35.37
C THR A 384 14.38 -38.44 -34.73
N ALA A 385 14.22 -38.79 -33.45
CA ALA A 385 14.38 -40.16 -32.94
C ALA A 385 14.37 -40.18 -31.40
N ASN A 386 13.24 -40.63 -30.84
CA ASN A 386 13.11 -41.57 -29.70
C ASN A 386 14.44 -42.04 -29.08
N THR A 387 14.64 -42.14 -27.76
CA THR A 387 13.75 -42.61 -26.68
C THR A 387 14.50 -42.41 -25.34
N ASN A 388 13.78 -42.47 -24.21
CA ASN A 388 14.26 -42.46 -22.81
C ASN A 388 14.39 -41.09 -22.13
N LYS A 389 13.22 -40.54 -21.79
CA LYS A 389 13.01 -39.69 -20.62
C LYS A 389 13.26 -40.50 -19.36
N GLU A 390 14.42 -40.33 -18.73
CA GLU A 390 14.47 -40.27 -17.26
C GLU A 390 15.74 -39.62 -16.67
N GLN A 391 16.69 -39.11 -17.49
CA GLN A 391 17.98 -38.65 -16.93
C GLN A 391 18.75 -37.55 -17.70
N ARG A 392 18.11 -36.67 -18.49
CA ARG A 392 18.85 -35.69 -19.31
C ARG A 392 18.29 -34.28 -19.26
N ARG A 393 19.03 -33.22 -18.92
CA ARG A 393 20.35 -33.00 -18.28
C ARG A 393 20.41 -31.47 -18.13
N ASN A 394 20.85 -30.95 -16.99
CA ASN A 394 21.19 -29.53 -16.85
C ASN A 394 22.20 -29.17 -17.97
N THR A 395 21.79 -28.42 -19.00
CA THR A 395 22.65 -28.05 -20.15
C THR A 395 23.60 -26.91 -19.83
N TRP A 396 23.47 -26.31 -18.64
CA TRP A 396 24.27 -25.18 -18.19
C TRP A 396 25.29 -25.56 -17.12
N THR A 397 25.31 -26.82 -16.67
CA THR A 397 26.35 -27.35 -15.79
C THR A 397 26.87 -28.70 -16.29
N ASN A 398 28.12 -29.00 -16.02
CA ASN A 398 28.71 -30.31 -16.21
C ASN A 398 28.20 -31.29 -15.14
N ALA A 399 28.54 -32.58 -15.29
CA ALA A 399 28.13 -33.61 -14.35
C ALA A 399 28.73 -33.42 -12.94
N ASP A 400 29.83 -32.67 -12.83
CA ASP A 400 30.50 -32.29 -11.58
C ASP A 400 29.92 -31.00 -10.94
N GLY A 401 28.87 -30.40 -11.54
CA GLY A 401 28.25 -29.16 -11.07
C GLY A 401 28.95 -27.87 -11.55
N SER A 402 30.07 -27.96 -12.28
CA SER A 402 30.73 -26.77 -12.86
C SER A 402 29.88 -26.14 -13.97
N ILE A 403 29.89 -24.82 -14.09
CA ILE A 403 29.09 -24.09 -15.09
C ILE A 403 29.67 -24.32 -16.49
N ARG A 404 28.82 -24.66 -17.46
CA ARG A 404 29.21 -24.79 -18.88
C ARG A 404 29.36 -23.41 -19.52
N PRO A 405 30.40 -23.16 -20.33
CA PRO A 405 30.59 -21.87 -21.00
C PRO A 405 29.47 -21.56 -21.99
N ILE A 406 29.21 -20.26 -22.19
CA ILE A 406 28.27 -19.74 -23.18
C ILE A 406 29.00 -18.85 -24.17
N SER A 407 28.73 -19.01 -25.47
CA SER A 407 29.48 -18.31 -26.51
C SER A 407 28.83 -17.01 -26.98
N LYS A 408 27.51 -16.85 -26.80
CA LYS A 408 26.76 -15.67 -27.23
C LYS A 408 25.46 -15.53 -26.45
N TRP A 409 24.94 -14.30 -26.40
CA TRP A 409 23.64 -13.99 -25.80
C TRP A 409 22.94 -12.87 -26.55
N SER A 410 21.68 -13.09 -26.94
CA SER A 410 20.86 -12.08 -27.65
C SER A 410 21.56 -11.48 -28.87
N GLY A 411 22.31 -12.30 -29.62
CA GLY A 411 23.05 -11.90 -30.82
C GLY A 411 24.43 -11.27 -30.58
N VAL A 412 24.85 -11.08 -29.32
CA VAL A 412 26.18 -10.58 -28.96
C VAL A 412 27.10 -11.74 -28.57
N ASP A 413 28.24 -11.87 -29.24
CA ASP A 413 29.25 -12.89 -28.93
C ASP A 413 30.03 -12.53 -27.66
N PHE A 414 30.35 -13.55 -26.87
CA PHE A 414 31.18 -13.41 -25.67
C PHE A 414 32.64 -13.46 -26.10
N THR A 415 33.43 -12.50 -25.61
CA THR A 415 34.90 -12.58 -25.62
C THR A 415 35.36 -13.77 -24.78
N GLU A 416 36.59 -14.25 -25.02
CA GLU A 416 37.18 -15.34 -24.22
C GLU A 416 37.22 -15.02 -22.72
N GLN A 417 37.48 -13.76 -22.36
CA GLN A 417 37.46 -13.29 -20.97
C GLN A 417 36.05 -13.39 -20.36
N GLN A 418 35.01 -13.00 -21.10
CA GLN A 418 33.63 -13.11 -20.64
C GLN A 418 33.18 -14.57 -20.50
N LYS A 419 33.62 -15.48 -21.39
CA LYS A 419 33.37 -16.92 -21.24
C LYS A 419 33.99 -17.45 -19.95
N ALA A 420 35.24 -17.07 -19.67
CA ALA A 420 35.94 -17.46 -18.45
C ALA A 420 35.25 -16.90 -17.19
N ASP A 421 34.87 -15.62 -17.19
CA ASP A 421 34.18 -14.99 -16.07
C ASP A 421 32.80 -15.60 -15.81
N TYR A 422 32.05 -15.96 -16.86
CA TYR A 422 30.76 -16.63 -16.72
C TYR A 422 30.88 -18.03 -16.11
N VAL A 423 31.84 -18.85 -16.57
CA VAL A 423 32.11 -20.18 -16.02
C VAL A 423 32.58 -20.11 -14.57
N ALA A 424 33.30 -19.05 -14.21
CA ALA A 424 33.68 -18.74 -12.83
C ALA A 424 32.50 -18.21 -11.98
N GLY A 425 31.29 -18.14 -12.53
CA GLY A 425 30.09 -17.69 -11.83
C GLY A 425 30.00 -16.17 -11.65
N LYS A 426 30.81 -15.38 -12.34
CA LYS A 426 30.75 -13.91 -12.32
C LYS A 426 29.74 -13.37 -13.33
N ALA A 427 29.35 -12.11 -13.14
CA ALA A 427 28.53 -11.36 -14.06
C ALA A 427 29.34 -10.89 -15.28
N VAL A 428 28.84 -11.20 -16.47
CA VAL A 428 29.35 -10.73 -17.74
C VAL A 428 28.57 -9.51 -18.20
N LYS A 429 29.25 -8.39 -18.43
CA LYS A 429 28.67 -7.19 -19.05
C LYS A 429 28.60 -7.36 -20.56
N LEU A 430 27.44 -7.13 -21.15
CA LEU A 430 27.22 -7.08 -22.60
C LEU A 430 26.74 -5.68 -22.99
N GLU A 431 27.41 -5.09 -23.96
CA GLU A 431 27.09 -3.75 -24.48
C GLU A 431 26.39 -3.88 -25.84
N ASN A 432 25.60 -2.86 -26.19
CA ASN A 432 24.86 -2.78 -27.47
C ASN A 432 23.89 -3.93 -27.75
N VAL A 433 23.36 -4.58 -26.71
CA VAL A 433 22.34 -5.62 -26.89
C VAL A 433 21.06 -4.98 -27.42
N THR A 434 20.66 -5.35 -28.64
CA THR A 434 19.46 -4.84 -29.30
C THR A 434 18.21 -5.49 -28.71
N ASP A 435 17.27 -4.68 -28.25
CA ASP A 435 15.95 -5.18 -27.83
C ASP A 435 15.00 -5.40 -29.02
N LYS A 436 13.78 -5.86 -28.74
CA LYS A 436 12.77 -6.13 -29.78
C LYS A 436 12.25 -4.85 -30.47
N GLN A 437 12.55 -3.69 -29.92
CA GLN A 437 12.19 -2.36 -30.43
C GLN A 437 13.36 -1.68 -31.16
N GLY A 438 14.53 -2.33 -31.24
CA GLY A 438 15.72 -1.81 -31.92
C GLY A 438 16.62 -0.91 -31.06
N PHE A 439 16.35 -0.76 -29.77
CA PHE A 439 17.21 0.04 -28.88
C PHE A 439 18.38 -0.79 -28.35
N HIS A 440 19.53 -0.15 -28.28
CA HIS A 440 20.76 -0.75 -27.76
C HIS A 440 20.91 -0.46 -26.26
N ALA A 441 21.02 -1.50 -25.44
CA ALA A 441 21.21 -1.37 -24.00
C ALA A 441 22.43 -2.17 -23.51
N THR A 442 22.99 -1.71 -22.39
CA THR A 442 23.96 -2.50 -21.61
C THR A 442 23.20 -3.42 -20.66
N MET A 443 23.60 -4.69 -20.57
CA MET A 443 23.05 -5.64 -19.61
C MET A 443 24.12 -6.54 -19.01
N TYR A 444 23.77 -7.27 -17.96
CA TYR A 444 24.64 -8.22 -17.28
C TYR A 444 24.03 -9.63 -17.29
N ILE A 445 24.84 -10.64 -17.56
CA ILE A 445 24.45 -12.06 -17.53
C ILE A 445 25.24 -12.79 -16.45
N LYS A 446 24.56 -13.51 -15.56
CA LYS A 446 25.19 -14.33 -14.51
C LYS A 446 24.45 -15.66 -14.37
N PHE A 447 25.16 -16.75 -14.11
CA PHE A 447 24.55 -18.05 -13.82
C PHE A 447 23.77 -18.00 -12.49
N ASN A 448 22.51 -18.41 -12.51
CA ASN A 448 21.67 -18.50 -11.32
C ASN A 448 21.63 -19.96 -10.84
N PRO A 449 22.21 -20.30 -9.68
CA PRO A 449 22.28 -21.67 -9.18
C PRO A 449 20.91 -22.23 -8.75
N GLU A 450 20.00 -21.39 -8.25
CA GLU A 450 18.64 -21.81 -7.86
C GLU A 450 17.80 -22.19 -9.08
N LYS A 451 18.00 -21.48 -10.20
CA LYS A 451 17.29 -21.72 -11.46
C LYS A 451 18.06 -22.63 -12.42
N GLY A 452 19.28 -23.02 -12.07
CA GLY A 452 20.16 -23.87 -12.87
C GLY A 452 20.50 -23.34 -14.26
N ARG A 453 20.50 -22.02 -14.49
CA ARG A 453 20.69 -21.42 -15.84
C ARG A 453 21.15 -19.95 -15.81
N PRO A 454 21.73 -19.41 -16.90
CA PRO A 454 22.02 -17.98 -17.02
C PRO A 454 20.78 -17.10 -16.84
N TYR A 455 20.94 -15.98 -16.14
CA TYR A 455 19.91 -14.99 -15.86
C TYR A 455 20.40 -13.58 -16.20
N ARG A 456 19.48 -12.72 -16.64
CA ARG A 456 19.75 -11.32 -17.02
C ARG A 456 19.53 -10.38 -15.86
N TYR A 457 20.37 -9.36 -15.76
CA TYR A 457 20.30 -8.26 -14.81
C TYR A 457 20.54 -6.93 -15.53
N ASP A 458 19.83 -5.88 -15.13
CA ASP A 458 20.00 -4.53 -15.71
C ASP A 458 21.15 -3.75 -15.04
N THR A 459 21.59 -4.19 -13.86
CA THR A 459 22.80 -3.70 -13.16
C THR A 459 23.71 -4.87 -12.80
N ASN A 460 25.02 -4.63 -12.62
CA ASN A 460 25.96 -5.70 -12.29
C ASN A 460 25.61 -6.35 -10.93
N PRO A 461 25.15 -7.62 -10.89
CA PRO A 461 24.77 -8.28 -9.65
C PRO A 461 25.97 -8.59 -8.75
N ASP A 462 27.21 -8.57 -9.26
CA ASP A 462 28.42 -8.72 -8.45
C ASP A 462 28.78 -7.45 -7.68
N ASN A 463 28.28 -6.29 -8.12
CA ASN A 463 28.48 -5.02 -7.44
C ASN A 463 27.42 -4.74 -6.36
N ALA A 464 26.31 -5.49 -6.36
CA ALA A 464 25.18 -5.25 -5.46
C ALA A 464 25.37 -5.81 -4.04
N GLN A 465 26.51 -6.46 -3.76
CA GLN A 465 26.79 -7.09 -2.46
C GLN A 465 28.11 -6.68 -1.79
N LYS A 466 28.77 -5.60 -2.25
CA LYS A 466 29.86 -4.99 -1.49
C LYS A 466 29.71 -3.47 -1.41
N VAL A 467 29.92 -2.98 -0.19
CA VAL A 467 30.21 -1.59 0.23
C VAL A 467 29.00 -0.80 0.76
N ALA A 468 28.89 -0.78 2.10
CA ALA A 468 28.40 0.39 2.83
C ALA A 468 29.17 1.63 2.33
N PRO A 469 28.52 2.76 2.01
CA PRO A 469 29.16 3.83 1.25
C PRO A 469 30.45 4.29 1.92
N SER A 470 31.58 4.18 1.22
CA SER A 470 32.86 4.70 1.70
C SER A 470 32.76 6.22 1.84
N ASN A 471 33.37 6.76 2.89
CA ASN A 471 33.35 8.18 3.26
C ASN A 471 33.74 9.12 2.09
N GLU A 472 34.55 8.62 1.15
CA GLU A 472 35.10 9.35 0.01
C GLU A 472 34.05 9.66 -1.07
N SER A 473 33.06 8.79 -1.26
CA SER A 473 31.96 9.04 -2.22
C SER A 473 30.94 10.02 -1.67
N ARG A 474 30.82 10.13 -0.34
CA ARG A 474 29.96 11.13 0.32
C ARG A 474 30.47 12.54 0.12
N THR A 475 31.78 12.77 0.26
CA THR A 475 32.38 14.10 0.09
C THR A 475 32.22 14.63 -1.34
N GLN A 476 32.39 13.77 -2.35
CA GLN A 476 32.22 14.17 -3.75
C GLN A 476 30.77 14.56 -4.07
N VAL A 477 29.79 13.74 -3.66
CA VAL A 477 28.36 14.00 -3.91
C VAL A 477 27.90 15.24 -3.12
N ALA A 478 28.35 15.36 -1.87
CA ALA A 478 28.06 16.52 -1.03
C ALA A 478 28.59 17.83 -1.64
N VAL A 479 29.82 17.84 -2.18
CA VAL A 479 30.43 19.04 -2.77
C VAL A 479 29.87 19.37 -4.16
N ASN A 480 29.71 18.36 -5.01
CA ASN A 480 29.33 18.58 -6.42
C ASN A 480 27.82 18.70 -6.64
N SER A 481 27.02 18.03 -5.82
CA SER A 481 25.57 17.91 -6.02
C SER A 481 24.77 18.60 -4.92
N GLU A 482 25.27 18.62 -3.68
CA GLU A 482 24.56 19.24 -2.54
C GLU A 482 25.12 20.63 -2.14
N GLY A 483 26.17 21.11 -2.81
CA GLY A 483 26.76 22.45 -2.57
C GLY A 483 27.48 22.62 -1.23
N LYS A 484 27.78 21.52 -0.52
CA LYS A 484 28.50 21.55 0.78
C LYS A 484 30.00 21.76 0.55
N THR A 485 30.70 22.38 1.50
CA THR A 485 32.14 22.66 1.35
C THR A 485 33.01 21.66 2.12
N ASN A 486 34.08 21.16 1.49
CA ASN A 486 35.15 20.37 2.11
C ASN A 486 36.40 21.24 2.27
N GLU A 487 36.97 21.35 3.48
CA GLU A 487 38.08 22.26 3.81
C GLU A 487 39.31 22.06 2.89
N ALA A 488 39.68 20.80 2.60
CA ALA A 488 40.83 20.48 1.75
C ALA A 488 40.68 20.89 0.28
N THR A 489 39.46 21.20 -0.17
CA THR A 489 39.14 21.52 -1.58
C THR A 489 38.24 22.75 -1.73
N LYS A 490 38.09 23.55 -0.67
CA LYS A 490 37.13 24.65 -0.55
C LYS A 490 37.31 25.79 -1.56
N ASN A 491 38.53 25.97 -2.07
CA ASN A 491 38.87 27.05 -3.00
C ASN A 491 38.95 26.55 -4.45
N LEU A 492 38.66 25.27 -4.72
CA LEU A 492 38.60 24.73 -6.07
C LEU A 492 37.31 25.20 -6.76
N LYS A 493 37.45 25.68 -7.99
CA LYS A 493 36.30 26.09 -8.82
C LYS A 493 35.73 24.95 -9.67
N GLU A 494 36.43 23.82 -9.71
CA GLU A 494 36.05 22.64 -10.48
C GLU A 494 35.42 21.57 -9.58
N PRO A 495 34.41 20.82 -10.07
CA PRO A 495 33.83 19.69 -9.36
C PRO A 495 34.87 18.59 -9.03
N LEU A 496 34.73 17.96 -7.88
CA LEU A 496 35.60 16.87 -7.43
C LEU A 496 35.42 15.61 -8.27
N ARG A 497 36.51 14.91 -8.60
CA ARG A 497 36.46 13.60 -9.26
C ARG A 497 36.07 12.49 -8.28
N LYS A 498 35.70 11.32 -8.82
CA LYS A 498 35.25 10.18 -8.01
C LYS A 498 36.37 9.68 -7.09
N GLY A 499 36.11 9.71 -5.79
CA GLY A 499 37.09 9.38 -4.74
C GLY A 499 38.05 10.52 -4.36
N GLN A 500 37.89 11.72 -4.91
CA GLN A 500 38.76 12.85 -4.62
C GLN A 500 38.36 13.54 -3.31
N THR A 501 39.27 13.56 -2.34
CA THR A 501 39.10 14.24 -1.04
C THR A 501 40.10 15.38 -0.80
N ALA A 502 41.11 15.51 -1.68
CA ALA A 502 42.17 16.54 -1.67
C ALA A 502 42.51 17.01 -3.11
N PRO A 503 43.32 18.07 -3.32
CA PRO A 503 43.72 18.52 -4.65
C PRO A 503 44.37 17.40 -5.47
N LYS A 504 43.94 17.23 -6.73
CA LYS A 504 44.35 16.08 -7.56
C LYS A 504 45.74 16.24 -8.20
N ASP A 505 46.22 17.48 -8.27
CA ASP A 505 47.48 17.85 -8.93
C ASP A 505 48.01 19.18 -8.38
N THR A 506 49.25 19.52 -8.75
CA THR A 506 49.92 20.75 -8.32
C THR A 506 49.17 22.02 -8.74
N ALA A 507 48.40 21.97 -9.83
CA ALA A 507 47.59 23.09 -10.30
C ALA A 507 46.39 23.34 -9.39
N GLN A 508 45.67 22.30 -8.97
CA GLN A 508 44.62 22.39 -7.96
C GLN A 508 45.17 22.75 -6.59
N GLN A 509 46.36 22.28 -6.24
CA GLN A 509 47.00 22.65 -4.97
C GLN A 509 47.36 24.14 -4.93
N GLN A 510 47.91 24.69 -6.01
CA GLN A 510 48.16 26.13 -6.16
C GLN A 510 46.88 26.97 -6.20
N GLN A 511 45.76 26.42 -6.69
CA GLN A 511 44.45 27.09 -6.58
C GLN A 511 43.93 27.07 -5.15
N GLN A 512 44.14 25.98 -4.42
CA GLN A 512 43.70 25.83 -3.03
C GLN A 512 44.46 26.79 -2.09
N GLU A 513 45.75 27.01 -2.34
CA GLU A 513 46.66 27.85 -1.53
C GLU A 513 46.56 29.36 -1.82
N LYS A 514 45.82 29.80 -2.85
CA LYS A 514 45.64 31.22 -3.15
C LYS A 514 44.70 31.89 -2.13
N PRO A 515 45.13 32.94 -1.40
CA PRO A 515 44.25 33.66 -0.49
C PRO A 515 43.13 34.37 -1.26
N GLN A 516 41.89 34.23 -0.78
CA GLN A 516 40.73 34.92 -1.36
C GLN A 516 40.91 36.44 -1.27
N LYS A 517 40.89 37.13 -2.41
CA LYS A 517 40.80 38.61 -2.45
C LYS A 517 39.47 39.03 -1.85
N ARG A 518 39.50 39.63 -0.65
CA ARG A 518 38.35 40.32 -0.05
C ARG A 518 38.00 41.53 -0.91
N ASN A 519 36.92 41.45 -1.68
CA ASN A 519 36.30 42.61 -2.31
C ASN A 519 35.46 43.35 -1.26
N ASN A 520 36.07 44.32 -0.57
CA ASN A 520 35.32 45.38 0.11
C ASN A 520 34.85 46.41 -0.94
N LYS A 521 33.56 46.36 -1.29
CA LYS A 521 32.77 47.46 -1.86
C LYS A 521 31.37 47.28 -1.28
N GLY A 522 30.74 48.16 -0.54
CA GLY A 522 30.99 49.55 -0.18
C GLY A 522 29.61 50.07 0.25
N MET A 523 29.39 50.21 1.55
CA MET A 523 28.25 50.93 2.11
C MET A 523 28.41 52.40 1.66
N LYS A 524 27.47 52.90 0.85
CA LYS A 524 27.31 54.35 0.69
C LYS A 524 26.18 54.78 1.63
N MET A 525 26.51 55.78 2.44
CA MET A 525 25.55 56.64 3.14
C MET A 525 24.67 57.39 2.16
#